data_AF-A0A835UM50-F1
#
_entry.id   AF-A0A835UM50-F1
#
_cell.length_a   1.000
_cell.length_b   1.000
_cell.length_c   1.000
_cell.angle_alpha   90.00
_cell.angle_beta   90.00
_cell.angle_gamma   90.00
#
_symmetry.space_group_name_H-M   'P 1'
#
loop_
_entity.id
_entity.type
_entity.pdbx_description
1 polymer ?
#
loop_
_entity_poly.entity_id
_entity_poly.type
_entity_poly.pdbx_seq_one_letter_code
_entity_poly.pdbx_strand_id
1 'polypeptide(L)'
;MAYSPSIFFLLSTKLFLILLFAHTHVKADLNAAPTPQLTFQLFFHEYSKPPNATIIKVATSQSNSSSRFDDIDVIDYKVTNGRNPDTLEVG
;
A
#
# COMPACT_ATOMS: atom_id res chain seq x y z
N MET A 1 6.86 59.27 36.59
CA MET A 1 6.80 58.02 37.38
C MET A 1 7.84 57.07 36.80
N ALA A 2 8.93 56.82 37.52
CA ALA A 2 10.01 55.95 37.06
C ALA A 2 9.69 54.50 37.46
N TYR A 3 9.61 53.60 36.50
CA TYR A 3 9.40 52.18 36.75
C TYR A 3 10.66 51.56 37.37
N SER A 4 10.48 50.78 38.44
CA SER A 4 11.59 50.10 39.12
C SER A 4 12.21 49.02 38.23
N PRO A 5 13.54 48.96 38.05
CA PRO A 5 14.21 48.00 37.17
C PRO A 5 13.97 46.54 37.56
N SER A 6 13.63 46.29 38.83
CA SER A 6 13.28 44.97 39.35
C SER A 6 11.98 44.39 38.75
N ILE A 7 11.01 45.22 38.36
CA ILE A 7 9.74 44.75 37.78
C ILE A 7 9.95 44.24 36.35
N PHE A 8 10.79 44.93 35.56
CA PHE A 8 11.14 44.50 34.21
C PHE A 8 11.93 43.18 34.21
N PHE A 9 12.83 43.00 35.19
CA PHE A 9 13.60 41.77 35.35
C PHE A 9 12.72 40.57 35.74
N LEU A 10 11.70 40.77 36.59
CA LEU A 10 10.73 39.72 36.92
C LEU A 10 9.78 39.38 35.76
N LEU A 11 9.37 40.37 34.96
CA LEU A 11 8.52 40.11 33.80
C LEU A 11 9.27 39.35 32.70
N SER A 12 10.53 39.71 32.43
CA SER A 12 11.32 39.08 31.37
C SER A 12 11.67 37.62 31.69
N THR A 13 12.01 37.33 32.94
CA THR A 13 12.30 35.94 33.39
C THR A 13 11.05 35.05 33.35
N LYS A 14 9.88 35.55 33.76
CA LYS A 14 8.62 34.80 33.65
C LYS A 14 8.22 34.53 32.21
N LEU A 15 8.37 35.53 31.32
CA LEU A 15 8.05 35.37 29.90
C LEU A 15 9.00 34.36 29.23
N PHE A 16 10.30 34.41 29.58
CA PHE A 16 11.28 33.45 29.09
C PHE A 16 10.95 32.01 29.54
N LEU A 17 10.54 31.82 30.79
CA LEU A 17 10.13 30.50 31.29
C LEU A 17 8.88 29.98 30.57
N ILE A 18 7.87 30.82 30.34
CA ILE A 18 6.66 30.43 29.60
C ILE A 18 7.00 30.02 28.16
N LEU A 19 7.88 30.78 27.49
CA LEU A 19 8.34 30.45 26.14
C LEU A 19 9.16 29.15 26.12
N LEU A 20 9.96 28.88 27.16
CA LEU A 20 10.72 27.64 27.29
C LEU A 20 9.80 26.43 27.48
N PHE A 21 8.77 26.53 28.33
CA PHE A 21 7.76 25.48 28.49
C PHE A 21 6.91 25.30 27.22
N ALA A 22 6.60 26.37 26.50
CA ALA A 22 5.88 26.27 25.22
C ALA A 22 6.71 25.55 24.14
N HIS A 23 8.04 25.71 24.14
CA HIS A 23 8.92 25.02 23.19
C HIS A 23 9.05 23.52 23.44
N THR A 24 8.89 23.05 24.69
CA THR A 24 9.05 21.62 25.02
C THR A 24 7.83 20.77 24.74
N HIS A 25 6.65 21.38 24.52
CA HIS A 25 5.41 20.65 24.24
C HIS A 25 5.07 20.50 22.76
N VAL A 26 5.82 21.13 21.85
CA VAL A 26 5.68 20.91 20.40
C VAL A 26 6.61 19.77 19.98
N LYS A 27 6.46 18.59 20.61
CA LYS A 27 6.85 17.35 19.95
C LYS A 27 5.63 16.89 19.20
N ALA A 28 5.56 17.29 17.93
CA ALA A 28 4.62 16.71 16.98
C ALA A 28 4.84 15.20 17.00
N ASP A 29 3.88 14.49 17.56
CA ASP A 29 3.86 13.03 17.58
C ASP A 29 3.57 12.60 16.15
N LEU A 30 4.63 12.49 15.34
CA LEU A 30 4.60 11.99 13.98
C LEU A 30 4.44 10.46 14.01
N ASN A 31 3.50 9.97 14.82
CA ASN A 31 3.04 8.58 14.77
C ASN A 31 2.16 8.46 13.52
N ALA A 32 2.81 8.38 12.36
CA ALA A 32 2.17 7.91 11.15
C ALA A 32 1.56 6.54 11.47
N ALA A 33 0.22 6.47 11.50
CA ALA A 33 -0.47 5.22 11.72
C ALA A 33 0.07 4.18 10.73
N PRO A 34 0.43 2.95 11.18
CA PRO A 34 0.96 1.94 10.28
C PRO A 34 -0.04 1.71 9.15
N THR A 35 0.43 1.82 7.91
CA THR A 35 -0.39 1.58 6.74
C THR A 35 -0.94 0.15 6.84
N PRO A 36 -2.27 -0.05 6.78
CA PRO A 36 -2.83 -1.39 6.87
C PRO A 36 -2.31 -2.23 5.71
N GLN A 37 -1.58 -3.30 6.01
CA GLN A 37 -1.16 -4.26 5.01
C GLN A 37 -2.31 -5.25 4.80
N LEU A 38 -2.83 -5.31 3.57
CA LEU A 38 -3.87 -6.25 3.19
C LEU A 38 -3.23 -7.42 2.45
N THR A 39 -3.52 -8.64 2.88
CA THR A 39 -3.07 -9.88 2.22
C THR A 39 -4.28 -10.63 1.67
N PHE A 40 -4.23 -10.97 0.39
CA PHE A 40 -5.25 -11.79 -0.26
C PHE A 40 -4.69 -13.19 -0.55
N GLN A 41 -5.52 -14.21 -0.34
CA GLN A 41 -5.26 -15.55 -0.83
C GLN A 41 -6.27 -15.85 -1.93
N LEU A 42 -5.78 -16.00 -3.15
CA LEU A 42 -6.57 -16.20 -4.37
C LEU A 42 -6.09 -17.45 -5.09
N PHE A 43 -7.01 -18.11 -5.79
CA PHE A 43 -6.72 -19.30 -6.60
C PHE A 43 -7.13 -19.03 -8.05
N PHE A 44 -6.16 -19.07 -8.96
CA PHE A 44 -6.36 -18.92 -10.40
C PHE A 44 -6.56 -20.30 -11.03
N HIS A 45 -7.63 -20.47 -11.80
CA HIS A 45 -7.96 -21.74 -12.44
C HIS A 45 -7.69 -21.68 -13.94
N GLU A 46 -6.70 -22.44 -14.37
CA GLU A 46 -6.37 -22.62 -15.79
C GLU A 46 -7.12 -23.84 -16.35
N TYR A 47 -7.81 -23.62 -17.46
CA TYR A 47 -8.42 -24.66 -18.27
C TYR A 47 -7.85 -24.57 -19.68
N SER A 48 -7.20 -25.65 -20.14
CA SER A 48 -6.54 -25.70 -21.46
C SER A 48 -7.40 -26.35 -22.55
N LYS A 49 -8.59 -26.86 -22.21
CA LYS A 49 -9.42 -27.66 -23.11
C LYS A 49 -10.83 -27.05 -23.29
N PRO A 50 -11.39 -27.06 -24.51
CA PRO A 50 -12.79 -26.69 -24.75
C PRO A 50 -13.78 -27.57 -23.96
N PRO A 51 -15.00 -27.09 -23.66
CA PRO A 51 -15.55 -25.79 -24.07
C PRO A 51 -15.09 -24.60 -23.22
N ASN A 52 -14.50 -24.84 -22.05
CA ASN A 52 -14.22 -23.80 -21.05
C ASN A 52 -12.74 -23.41 -21.02
N ALA A 53 -12.06 -23.39 -22.17
CA ALA A 53 -10.64 -23.03 -22.19
C ALA A 53 -10.46 -21.56 -21.78
N THR A 54 -9.61 -21.31 -20.78
CA THR A 54 -9.27 -19.98 -20.26
C THR A 54 -8.00 -19.42 -20.88
N ILE A 55 -7.34 -20.20 -21.74
CA ILE A 55 -6.17 -19.76 -22.51
C ILE A 55 -6.46 -20.04 -23.97
N ILE A 56 -6.32 -19.00 -24.79
CA ILE A 56 -6.43 -19.08 -26.24
C ILE A 56 -5.14 -18.52 -26.84
N LYS A 57 -4.43 -19.35 -27.61
CA LYS A 57 -3.27 -18.89 -28.38
C LYS A 57 -3.74 -18.10 -29.59
N VAL A 58 -3.34 -16.84 -29.69
CA VAL A 58 -3.73 -15.92 -30.79
C VAL A 58 -2.61 -15.70 -31.81
N ALA A 59 -1.36 -15.87 -31.41
CA ALA A 59 -0.22 -15.89 -32.33
C ALA A 59 0.84 -16.89 -31.85
N THR A 60 1.51 -17.53 -32.80
CA THR A 60 2.64 -18.44 -32.53
C THR A 60 3.85 -17.95 -33.29
N SER A 61 5.02 -17.98 -32.64
CA SER A 61 6.28 -17.70 -33.34
C SER A 61 6.50 -18.75 -34.43
N GLN A 62 6.92 -18.33 -35.63
CA GLN A 62 7.25 -19.26 -36.73
C GLN A 62 8.61 -19.97 -36.56
N SER A 63 9.18 -19.91 -35.36
CA SER A 63 10.46 -20.55 -35.05
C SER A 63 10.29 -22.06 -34.88
N ASN A 64 11.18 -22.85 -35.48
CA ASN A 64 11.27 -24.32 -35.28
C ASN A 64 11.86 -24.70 -33.90
N SER A 65 11.88 -23.75 -32.97
CA SER A 65 12.33 -23.95 -31.59
C SER A 65 11.19 -24.54 -30.76
N SER A 66 11.52 -25.36 -29.77
CA SER A 66 10.57 -25.79 -28.74
C SER A 66 10.23 -24.69 -27.72
N SER A 67 10.88 -23.53 -27.83
CA SER A 67 10.63 -22.38 -26.98
C SER A 67 9.29 -21.71 -27.34
N ARG A 68 8.49 -21.38 -26.32
CA ARG A 68 7.27 -20.55 -26.45
C ARG A 68 7.58 -19.05 -26.47
N PHE A 69 8.82 -18.68 -26.70
CA PHE A 69 9.23 -17.29 -26.80
C PHE A 69 8.52 -16.64 -28.01
N ASP A 70 7.95 -15.46 -27.78
CA ASP A 70 7.11 -14.70 -28.72
C ASP A 70 5.71 -15.29 -29.04
N ASP A 71 5.28 -16.35 -28.36
CA ASP A 71 3.88 -16.76 -28.43
C ASP A 71 2.99 -15.73 -27.73
N ILE A 72 1.83 -15.43 -28.33
CA ILE A 72 0.83 -14.54 -27.73
C ILE A 72 -0.38 -15.40 -27.34
N ASP A 73 -0.62 -15.46 -26.04
CA ASP A 73 -1.76 -16.13 -25.44
C ASP A 73 -2.70 -15.08 -24.83
N VAL A 74 -4.00 -15.20 -25.05
CA VAL A 74 -5.05 -14.47 -24.33
C VAL A 74 -5.52 -15.33 -23.18
N ILE A 75 -5.58 -14.74 -21.98
CA ILE A 75 -5.86 -15.44 -20.73
C ILE A 75 -7.08 -14.81 -20.05
N ASP A 76 -8.01 -15.66 -19.63
CA ASP A 76 -9.22 -15.31 -18.87
C ASP A 76 -9.44 -16.34 -17.76
N TYR A 77 -8.64 -16.28 -16.69
CA TYR A 77 -8.72 -17.23 -15.58
C TYR A 77 -9.87 -16.89 -14.65
N LYS A 78 -10.61 -17.92 -14.25
CA LYS A 78 -11.50 -17.83 -13.08
C LYS A 78 -10.66 -17.66 -11.82
N VAL A 79 -10.99 -16.69 -10.96
CA VAL A 79 -10.36 -16.48 -9.66
C VAL A 79 -11.35 -16.79 -8.54
N THR A 80 -10.97 -17.67 -7.62
CA THR A 80 -11.82 -18.04 -6.48
C THR A 80 -11.11 -17.83 -5.14
N ASN A 81 -11.90 -17.79 -4.07
CA ASN A 81 -11.40 -17.71 -2.69
C ASN A 81 -10.96 -19.07 -2.09
N GLY A 82 -11.12 -20.17 -2.83
CA GLY A 82 -10.75 -21.51 -2.39
C GLY A 82 -10.12 -22.34 -3.51
N ARG A 83 -9.33 -23.35 -3.16
CA ARG A 83 -8.65 -24.23 -4.13
C ARG A 83 -9.61 -24.98 -5.06
N ASN A 84 -10.85 -25.22 -4.64
CA ASN A 84 -11.86 -25.86 -5.48
C ASN A 84 -12.45 -24.81 -6.46
N PRO A 85 -12.46 -25.05 -7.78
CA PRO A 85 -12.99 -24.12 -8.77
C PRO A 85 -14.50 -23.81 -8.62
N ASP A 86 -15.25 -24.64 -7.90
CA ASP A 86 -16.68 -24.43 -7.65
C ASP A 86 -16.95 -23.53 -6.42
N THR A 87 -15.90 -23.00 -5.80
CA THR A 87 -16.02 -22.03 -4.70
C THR A 87 -16.39 -20.65 -5.21
N LEU A 88 -16.60 -19.70 -4.27
CA LEU A 88 -16.98 -18.34 -4.60
C LEU A 88 -15.96 -17.71 -5.55
N GLU A 89 -16.46 -17.29 -6.69
CA GLU A 89 -15.74 -16.48 -7.66
C GLU A 89 -15.59 -15.06 -7.15
N VAL A 90 -14.38 -14.53 -7.24
CA VAL A 90 -14.01 -13.21 -6.72
C VAL A 90 -13.33 -12.34 -7.78
N GLY A 91 -13.18 -12.85 -9.00
CA GLY A 91 -12.63 -12.15 -10.15
C GLY A 91 -12.28 -13.08 -11.30
#